data_AF-A0A176S4M5-F1
#
_entry.id   AF-A0A176S4M5-F1
#
_cell.length_a   1.000
_cell.length_b   1.000
_cell.length_c   1.000
_cell.angle_alpha   90.00
_cell.angle_beta   90.00
_cell.angle_gamma   90.00
#
_symmetry.space_group_name_H-M   'P 1'
#
loop_
_entity.id
_entity.type
_entity.pdbx_description
1 polymer ?
#
loop_
_entity_poly.entity_id
_entity_poly.type
_entity_poly.pdbx_seq_one_letter_code
_entity_poly.pdbx_strand_id
1 'polypeptide(L)'
;MNKIRLEISYKGTRNYIHGTSLYDEISKYLLEQYDSKTYVNSLVIRKFAHKACDLIITNTPPDNYFASCRINLSERNLSAYLVETDEKIKSRIEYDERPIQVATLVKDKSIIQQNQVVGYSPIEILVSMTKYLHYQIMPKPKIGIWVFVQLDIERPLEKEGLFTVSIEQSIPGRFSASSITQAGNHIGFIRFSVGQS
;
A
#
# COMPACT_ATOMS: atom_id res chain seq x y z
N MET A 1 -18.16 0.67 18.51
CA MET A 1 -17.59 0.88 17.16
C MET A 1 -16.75 2.13 17.21
N ASN A 2 -15.43 2.01 17.07
CA ASN A 2 -14.55 3.19 17.08
C ASN A 2 -14.38 3.69 15.64
N LYS A 3 -14.69 4.96 15.40
CA LYS A 3 -14.68 5.60 14.08
C LYS A 3 -13.68 6.74 14.10
N ILE A 4 -12.66 6.65 13.26
CA ILE A 4 -11.52 7.58 13.24
C ILE A 4 -11.43 8.23 11.86
N ARG A 5 -11.38 9.57 11.82
CA ARG A 5 -11.18 10.30 10.57
C ARG A 5 -9.69 10.25 10.17
N LEU A 6 -9.40 9.86 8.92
CA LEU A 6 -8.03 9.85 8.40
C LEU A 6 -7.68 11.17 7.70
N GLU A 7 -6.45 11.65 7.90
CA GLU A 7 -5.94 12.88 7.30
C GLU A 7 -5.26 12.61 5.96
N ILE A 8 -6.06 12.47 4.90
CA ILE A 8 -5.55 12.04 3.58
C ILE A 8 -5.55 13.17 2.57
N SER A 9 -4.48 13.25 1.80
CA SER A 9 -4.33 14.11 0.62
C SER A 9 -4.21 13.29 -0.67
N TYR A 10 -4.59 13.86 -1.81
CA TYR A 10 -4.26 13.27 -3.10
C TYR A 10 -2.75 13.36 -3.38
N LYS A 11 -2.18 12.35 -4.06
CA LYS A 11 -0.76 12.31 -4.42
C LYS A 11 -0.52 12.61 -5.90
N GLY A 12 0.36 13.58 -6.18
CA GLY A 12 0.72 13.98 -7.55
C GLY A 12 -0.49 14.51 -8.31
N THR A 13 -0.77 14.00 -9.50
CA THR A 13 -1.92 14.42 -10.34
C THR A 13 -3.18 13.57 -10.16
N ARG A 14 -3.17 12.59 -9.24
CA ARG A 14 -4.27 11.63 -9.04
C ARG A 14 -5.52 12.29 -8.46
N ASN A 15 -6.69 11.76 -8.78
CA ASN A 15 -7.98 12.20 -8.22
C ASN A 15 -8.66 11.09 -7.40
N TYR A 16 -7.86 10.18 -6.86
CA TYR A 16 -8.27 9.09 -5.97
C TYR A 16 -7.27 8.97 -4.81
N ILE A 17 -7.70 8.42 -3.69
CA ILE A 17 -6.85 8.13 -2.53
C ILE A 17 -5.86 7.03 -2.89
N HIS A 18 -4.57 7.32 -2.73
CA HIS A 18 -3.53 6.32 -2.97
C HIS A 18 -3.44 5.34 -1.80
N GLY A 19 -3.28 4.04 -2.10
CA GLY A 19 -3.22 3.00 -1.07
C GLY A 19 -2.05 3.14 -0.09
N THR A 20 -0.95 3.79 -0.50
CA THR A 20 0.16 4.10 0.42
C THR A 20 -0.27 5.12 1.47
N SER A 21 -1.07 6.14 1.10
CA SER A 21 -1.60 7.11 2.06
C SER A 21 -2.53 6.44 3.08
N LEU A 22 -3.34 5.46 2.66
CA LEU A 22 -4.17 4.69 3.58
C LEU A 22 -3.33 3.94 4.60
N TYR A 23 -2.31 3.22 4.13
CA TYR A 23 -1.41 2.48 5.00
C TYR A 23 -0.70 3.41 5.97
N ASP A 24 -0.09 4.50 5.48
CA ASP A 24 0.67 5.44 6.31
C ASP A 24 -0.21 6.09 7.40
N GLU A 25 -1.42 6.56 7.06
CA GLU A 25 -2.32 7.18 8.04
C GLU A 25 -2.85 6.18 9.08
N ILE A 26 -3.15 4.94 8.67
CA ILE A 26 -3.54 3.90 9.62
C ILE A 26 -2.35 3.55 10.53
N SER A 27 -1.16 3.34 9.97
CA SER A 27 0.05 3.04 10.73
C SER A 27 0.39 4.15 11.73
N LYS A 28 0.27 5.43 11.32
CA LYS A 28 0.46 6.58 12.20
C LYS A 28 -0.52 6.53 13.38
N TYR A 29 -1.82 6.38 13.11
CA TYR A 29 -2.84 6.25 14.16
C TYR A 29 -2.51 5.11 15.12
N LEU A 30 -2.12 3.95 14.60
CA LEU A 30 -1.80 2.80 15.44
C LEU A 30 -0.61 3.04 16.36
N LEU A 31 0.44 3.69 15.87
CA LEU A 31 1.63 4.03 16.67
C LEU A 31 1.32 5.08 17.75
N GLU A 32 0.35 5.97 17.52
CA GLU A 32 -0.07 6.97 18.51
C GLU A 32 -0.94 6.38 19.62
N GLN A 33 -1.70 5.31 19.33
CA GLN A 33 -2.68 4.73 20.25
C GLN A 33 -2.21 3.46 20.95
N TYR A 34 -1.26 2.74 20.36
CA TYR A 34 -0.81 1.42 20.80
C TYR A 34 0.71 1.34 20.90
N ASP A 35 1.22 0.17 21.27
CA ASP A 35 2.66 -0.08 21.37
C ASP A 35 3.34 -0.15 20.00
N SER A 36 4.68 -0.13 20.02
CA SER A 36 5.51 -0.24 18.81
C SER A 36 5.45 -1.62 18.13
N LYS A 37 4.81 -2.61 18.76
CA LYS A 37 4.59 -3.94 18.18
C LYS A 37 3.31 -4.00 17.35
N THR A 38 2.50 -2.95 17.37
CA THR A 38 1.25 -2.86 16.63
C THR A 38 1.49 -2.44 15.19
N TYR A 39 0.91 -3.16 14.23
CA TYR A 39 1.03 -2.82 12.82
C TYR A 39 -0.13 -3.33 11.96
N VAL A 40 -0.26 -2.76 10.77
CA VAL A 40 -1.19 -3.25 9.73
C VAL A 40 -0.56 -4.48 9.08
N ASN A 41 -1.04 -5.68 9.40
CA ASN A 41 -0.52 -6.91 8.81
C ASN A 41 -1.21 -7.28 7.49
N SER A 42 -2.39 -6.71 7.21
CA SER A 42 -3.08 -6.92 5.95
C SER A 42 -3.88 -5.67 5.57
N LEU A 43 -3.79 -5.25 4.32
CA LEU A 43 -4.62 -4.19 3.73
C LEU A 43 -5.12 -4.68 2.37
N VAL A 44 -6.43 -4.64 2.16
CA VAL A 44 -7.10 -5.05 0.91
C VAL A 44 -7.97 -3.90 0.43
N ILE A 45 -7.68 -3.39 -0.76
CA ILE A 45 -8.40 -2.29 -1.41
C ILE A 45 -9.26 -2.88 -2.54
N ARG A 46 -10.58 -2.70 -2.45
CA ARG A 46 -11.55 -3.30 -3.36
C ARG A 46 -11.97 -2.37 -4.48
N LYS A 47 -12.00 -1.06 -4.20
CA LYS A 47 -12.37 -0.01 -5.15
C LYS A 47 -11.61 1.28 -4.84
N PHE A 48 -11.52 2.16 -5.82
CA PHE A 48 -11.00 3.50 -5.62
C PHE A 48 -11.93 4.30 -4.69
N ALA A 49 -11.31 5.17 -3.91
CA ALA A 49 -12.00 6.15 -3.09
C ALA A 49 -11.56 7.55 -3.53
N HIS A 50 -12.51 8.48 -3.57
CA HIS A 50 -12.32 9.85 -4.07
C HIS A 50 -12.66 10.89 -3.00
N LYS A 51 -13.33 10.50 -1.92
CA LYS A 51 -13.72 11.39 -0.82
C LYS A 51 -12.89 11.10 0.43
N ALA A 52 -12.97 11.97 1.42
CA ALA A 52 -12.37 11.71 2.73
C ALA A 52 -12.93 10.40 3.30
N CYS A 53 -12.15 9.69 4.10
CA CYS A 53 -12.56 8.40 4.62
C CYS A 53 -12.34 8.27 6.13
N ASP A 54 -13.12 7.38 6.72
CA ASP A 54 -13.02 7.01 8.12
C ASP A 54 -12.56 5.55 8.24
N LEU A 55 -11.70 5.29 9.22
CA LEU A 55 -11.35 3.97 9.69
C LEU A 55 -12.35 3.53 10.76
N ILE A 56 -12.94 2.36 10.59
CA ILE A 56 -13.88 1.75 11.53
C ILE A 56 -13.29 0.45 12.06
N ILE A 57 -12.97 0.42 13.35
CA ILE A 57 -12.47 -0.79 14.02
C ILE A 57 -13.67 -1.58 14.55
N THR A 58 -13.91 -2.76 13.98
CA THR A 58 -15.07 -3.62 14.26
C THR A 58 -14.85 -5.02 13.69
N ASN A 59 -15.51 -6.02 14.25
CA ASN A 59 -15.50 -7.40 13.73
C ASN A 59 -16.52 -7.62 12.61
N THR A 60 -17.46 -6.70 12.43
CA THR A 60 -18.52 -6.80 11.42
C THR A 60 -18.28 -5.77 10.32
N PRO A 61 -18.11 -6.18 9.05
CA PRO A 61 -17.90 -5.26 7.94
C PRO A 61 -19.12 -4.34 7.77
N PRO A 62 -18.91 -3.01 7.65
CA PRO A 62 -19.96 -2.09 7.17
C PRO A 62 -20.37 -2.46 5.74
N ASP A 63 -21.59 -2.17 5.31
CA ASP A 63 -22.05 -2.52 3.95
C ASP A 63 -21.29 -1.79 2.84
N ASN A 64 -20.83 -0.56 3.10
CA ASN A 64 -20.32 0.36 2.08
C ASN A 64 -18.79 0.55 2.09
N TYR A 65 -18.04 -0.30 2.81
CA TYR A 65 -16.59 -0.21 2.88
C TYR A 65 -15.92 -0.40 1.51
N PHE A 66 -14.79 0.29 1.29
CA PHE A 66 -13.99 0.19 0.06
C PHE A 66 -12.67 -0.54 0.27
N ALA A 67 -12.20 -0.62 1.50
CA ALA A 67 -11.00 -1.34 1.87
C ALA A 67 -11.14 -1.94 3.27
N SER A 68 -10.46 -3.06 3.50
CA SER A 68 -10.42 -3.74 4.80
C SER A 68 -8.97 -3.93 5.21
N CYS A 69 -8.70 -3.83 6.50
CA CYS A 69 -7.40 -4.12 7.07
C CYS A 69 -7.52 -5.06 8.26
N ARG A 70 -6.47 -5.86 8.46
CA ARG A 70 -6.22 -6.55 9.72
C ARG A 70 -5.06 -5.84 10.41
N ILE A 71 -5.20 -5.70 11.72
CA ILE A 71 -4.25 -5.03 12.59
C ILE A 71 -3.75 -6.07 13.58
N ASN A 72 -2.44 -6.27 13.62
CA ASN A 72 -1.80 -7.08 14.64
C ASN A 72 -1.60 -6.21 15.89
N LEU A 73 -2.15 -6.65 17.03
CA LEU A 73 -1.94 -6.08 18.35
C LEU A 73 -1.26 -7.11 19.24
N SER A 74 0.04 -7.36 19.03
CA SER A 74 0.89 -8.32 19.75
C SER A 74 0.34 -9.77 19.81
N GLU A 75 -0.76 -10.01 20.53
CA GLU A 75 -1.39 -11.32 20.76
C GLU A 75 -2.80 -11.44 20.15
N ARG A 76 -3.36 -10.38 19.56
CA ARG A 76 -4.69 -10.40 18.93
C ARG A 76 -4.70 -9.71 17.59
N ASN A 77 -5.62 -10.13 16.72
CA ASN A 77 -5.90 -9.42 15.47
C ASN A 77 -7.20 -8.64 15.60
N LEU A 78 -7.19 -7.38 15.18
CA LEU A 78 -8.40 -6.60 14.99
C LEU A 78 -8.73 -6.52 13.51
N SER A 79 -10.03 -6.54 13.21
CA SER A 79 -10.54 -6.17 11.90
C SER A 79 -10.88 -4.68 11.90
N ALA A 80 -10.55 -4.02 10.80
CA ALA A 80 -10.96 -2.66 10.56
C ALA A 80 -11.29 -2.44 9.08
N TYR A 81 -12.12 -1.43 8.82
CA TYR A 81 -12.72 -1.17 7.52
C TYR A 81 -12.65 0.31 7.21
N LEU A 82 -12.40 0.64 5.96
CA LEU A 82 -12.38 2.00 5.47
C LEU A 82 -13.68 2.30 4.72
N VAL A 83 -14.36 3.36 5.13
CA VAL A 83 -15.57 3.85 4.48
C VAL A 83 -15.35 5.26 3.96
N GLU A 84 -15.85 5.54 2.75
CA GLU A 84 -15.87 6.92 2.26
C GLU A 84 -16.96 7.73 2.97
N THR A 85 -16.64 8.99 3.21
CA THR A 85 -17.57 10.01 3.70
C THR A 85 -18.14 10.79 2.52
N ASP A 86 -19.00 11.77 2.79
CA ASP A 86 -19.48 12.70 1.77
C ASP A 86 -18.57 13.91 1.54
N GLU A 87 -17.50 14.05 2.33
CA GLU A 87 -16.60 15.20 2.26
C GLU A 87 -15.55 15.03 1.16
N LYS A 88 -15.32 16.10 0.39
CA LYS A 88 -14.26 16.13 -0.62
C LYS A 88 -12.89 16.28 0.02
N ILE A 89 -11.89 15.60 -0.54
CA ILE A 89 -10.48 15.88 -0.25
C ILE A 89 -10.11 17.22 -0.91
N LYS A 90 -9.55 18.14 -0.12
CA LYS A 90 -9.17 19.48 -0.57
C LYS A 90 -7.67 19.66 -0.76
N SER A 91 -6.87 18.75 -0.20
CA SER A 91 -5.41 18.82 -0.20
C SER A 91 -4.79 17.89 -1.23
N ARG A 92 -3.64 18.32 -1.74
CA ARG A 92 -2.81 17.58 -2.68
C ARG A 92 -1.36 17.75 -2.27
N ILE A 93 -0.60 16.67 -2.32
CA ILE A 93 0.84 16.67 -2.08
C ILE A 93 1.58 16.26 -3.34
N GLU A 94 2.74 16.88 -3.56
CA GLU A 94 3.65 16.48 -4.62
C GLU A 94 4.13 15.04 -4.37
N TYR A 95 4.26 14.25 -5.45
CA TYR A 95 4.71 12.87 -5.35
C TYR A 95 5.40 12.47 -6.63
N ASP A 96 6.71 12.31 -6.56
CA ASP A 96 7.57 11.90 -7.67
C ASP A 96 8.12 10.49 -7.42
N GLU A 97 7.81 9.55 -8.30
CA GLU A 97 8.29 8.16 -8.16
C GLU A 97 9.75 7.99 -8.68
N ARG A 98 10.29 8.97 -9.42
CA ARG A 98 11.59 8.85 -10.11
C ARG A 98 12.78 8.57 -9.17
N PRO A 99 12.92 9.21 -7.99
CA PRO A 99 14.04 8.92 -7.09
C PRO A 99 14.08 7.46 -6.64
N ILE A 100 12.91 6.86 -6.42
CA ILE A 100 12.81 5.44 -6.06
C ILE A 100 13.25 4.56 -7.24
N GLN A 101 12.81 4.88 -8.45
CA GLN A 101 13.15 4.11 -9.66
C GLN A 101 14.66 4.11 -9.93
N VAL A 102 15.33 5.26 -9.80
CA VAL A 102 16.78 5.39 -9.97
C VAL A 102 17.56 4.59 -8.91
N ALA A 103 17.02 4.47 -7.70
CA ALA A 103 17.64 3.73 -6.61
C ALA A 103 17.38 2.21 -6.68
N THR A 104 16.93 1.67 -7.82
CA THR A 104 16.54 0.27 -7.95
C THR A 104 17.17 -0.41 -9.15
N LEU A 105 17.34 -1.73 -9.06
CA LEU A 105 17.82 -2.59 -10.13
C LEU A 105 16.75 -3.64 -10.45
N VAL A 106 16.30 -3.67 -11.70
CA VAL A 106 15.43 -4.75 -12.21
C VAL A 106 16.31 -5.89 -12.71
N LYS A 107 16.01 -7.10 -12.27
CA LYS A 107 16.65 -8.34 -12.70
C LYS A 107 15.59 -9.43 -12.84
N ASP A 108 15.42 -9.94 -14.06
CA ASP A 108 14.42 -10.96 -14.38
C ASP A 108 13.01 -10.58 -13.91
N LYS A 109 12.44 -11.34 -12.96
CA LYS A 109 11.11 -11.11 -12.36
C LYS A 109 11.19 -10.35 -11.04
N SER A 110 12.32 -9.73 -10.74
CA SER A 110 12.59 -9.10 -9.46
C SER A 110 13.07 -7.65 -9.61
N ILE A 111 12.82 -6.87 -8.57
CA ILE A 111 13.37 -5.52 -8.40
C ILE A 111 14.01 -5.40 -7.02
N ILE A 112 15.22 -4.85 -6.99
CA ILE A 112 16.05 -4.76 -5.79
C ILE A 112 16.35 -3.29 -5.52
N GLN A 113 16.05 -2.81 -4.33
CA GLN A 113 16.46 -1.50 -3.87
C GLN A 113 17.98 -1.51 -3.62
N GLN A 114 18.71 -0.61 -4.27
CA GLN A 114 20.16 -0.49 -4.15
C GLN A 114 20.59 0.46 -3.04
N ASN A 115 19.80 1.52 -2.80
CA ASN A 115 20.12 2.58 -1.84
C ASN A 115 18.89 3.03 -1.07
N GLN A 116 19.12 3.62 0.11
CA GLN A 116 18.06 4.30 0.86
C GLN A 116 17.54 5.52 0.08
N VAL A 117 16.23 5.73 0.13
CA VAL A 117 15.57 6.85 -0.57
C VAL A 117 14.92 7.75 0.47
N VAL A 118 15.49 8.95 0.65
CA VAL A 118 15.01 9.91 1.64
C VAL A 118 13.72 10.57 1.16
N GLY A 119 12.81 10.84 2.10
CA GLY A 119 11.56 11.57 1.83
C GLY A 119 10.38 10.69 1.44
N TYR A 120 10.54 9.36 1.45
CA TYR A 120 9.46 8.41 1.15
C TYR A 120 9.24 7.45 2.33
N SER A 121 7.99 7.06 2.55
CA SER A 121 7.64 6.00 3.50
C SER A 121 8.02 4.61 2.96
N PRO A 122 8.22 3.60 3.82
CA PRO A 122 8.53 2.25 3.37
C PRO A 122 7.50 1.67 2.39
N ILE A 123 6.20 1.95 2.61
CA ILE A 123 5.14 1.47 1.72
C ILE A 123 5.14 2.21 0.38
N GLU A 124 5.54 3.49 0.34
CA GLU A 124 5.72 4.23 -0.91
C GLU A 124 6.86 3.66 -1.75
N ILE A 125 8.00 3.33 -1.11
CA ILE A 125 9.13 2.69 -1.76
C ILE A 125 8.67 1.36 -2.37
N LEU A 126 8.07 0.49 -1.54
CA LEU A 126 7.61 -0.84 -1.94
C LEU A 126 6.62 -0.79 -3.12
N VAL A 127 5.59 0.06 -3.04
CA VAL A 127 4.57 0.20 -4.08
C VAL A 127 5.15 0.78 -5.36
N SER A 128 5.97 1.83 -5.27
CA SER A 128 6.61 2.46 -6.43
C SER A 128 7.55 1.50 -7.16
N MET A 129 8.39 0.77 -6.41
CA MET A 129 9.28 -0.27 -6.94
C MET A 129 8.50 -1.35 -7.70
N THR A 130 7.46 -1.89 -7.06
CA THR A 130 6.68 -2.99 -7.64
C THR A 130 5.95 -2.52 -8.89
N LYS A 131 5.38 -1.32 -8.87
CA LYS A 131 4.77 -0.69 -10.05
C LYS A 131 5.78 -0.49 -11.16
N TYR A 132 6.99 -0.04 -10.85
CA TYR A 132 8.05 0.14 -11.85
C TYR A 132 8.44 -1.20 -12.49
N LEU A 133 8.63 -2.26 -11.69
CA LEU A 133 8.90 -3.61 -12.19
C LEU A 133 7.85 -4.07 -13.21
N HIS A 134 6.55 -3.86 -12.94
CA HIS A 134 5.49 -4.20 -13.89
C HIS A 134 5.65 -3.50 -15.24
N TYR A 135 5.98 -2.21 -15.24
CA TYR A 135 6.17 -1.47 -16.49
C TYR A 135 7.45 -1.85 -17.24
N GLN A 136 8.42 -2.46 -16.57
CA GLN A 136 9.64 -2.96 -17.21
C GLN A 136 9.46 -4.33 -17.86
N ILE A 137 8.73 -5.25 -17.21
CA ILE A 137 8.74 -6.66 -17.62
C ILE A 137 7.40 -7.20 -18.10
N MET A 138 6.30 -6.49 -17.87
CA MET A 138 4.97 -6.91 -18.31
C MET A 138 4.48 -6.09 -19.49
N PRO A 139 3.58 -6.65 -20.34
CA PRO A 139 2.87 -5.87 -21.34
C PRO A 139 2.16 -4.69 -20.67
N LYS A 140 2.32 -3.49 -21.25
CA LYS A 140 1.60 -2.31 -20.79
C LYS A 140 0.09 -2.57 -20.89
N PRO A 141 -0.69 -2.25 -19.84
CA PRO A 141 -2.14 -2.38 -19.91
C PRO A 141 -2.69 -1.57 -21.08
N LYS A 142 -3.61 -2.17 -21.86
CA LYS A 142 -4.30 -1.45 -22.95
C LYS A 142 -5.22 -0.36 -22.41
N ILE A 143 -5.83 -0.61 -21.25
CA ILE A 143 -6.74 0.31 -20.56
C ILE A 143 -6.43 0.22 -19.05
N GLY A 144 -6.40 1.37 -18.38
CA GLY A 144 -6.13 1.46 -16.95
C GLY A 144 -4.64 1.48 -16.60
N ILE A 145 -4.35 1.40 -15.31
CA ILE A 145 -2.99 1.45 -14.75
C ILE A 145 -2.80 0.36 -13.72
N TRP A 146 -1.54 -0.04 -13.52
CA TRP A 146 -1.17 -0.90 -12.40
C TRP A 146 -1.43 -0.18 -11.07
N VAL A 147 -2.27 -0.77 -10.24
CA VAL A 147 -2.64 -0.28 -8.91
C VAL A 147 -2.39 -1.31 -7.84
N PHE A 148 -1.86 -0.85 -6.72
CA PHE A 148 -1.69 -1.61 -5.49
C PHE A 148 -3.08 -1.93 -4.92
N VAL A 149 -3.38 -3.22 -4.74
CA VAL A 149 -4.69 -3.68 -4.26
C VAL A 149 -4.61 -4.44 -2.94
N GLN A 150 -3.46 -5.06 -2.63
CA GLN A 150 -3.35 -5.80 -1.39
C GLN A 150 -1.90 -5.90 -0.89
N LEU A 151 -1.73 -5.75 0.41
CA LEU A 151 -0.51 -6.03 1.15
C LEU A 151 -0.84 -7.05 2.24
N ASP A 152 -0.03 -8.08 2.39
CA ASP A 152 0.00 -8.94 3.56
C ASP A 152 1.44 -9.03 4.05
N ILE A 153 1.68 -8.71 5.32
CA ILE A 153 3.01 -8.72 5.92
C ILE A 153 3.02 -9.40 7.29
N GLU A 154 4.13 -10.04 7.61
CA GLU A 154 4.34 -10.81 8.84
C GLU A 154 5.01 -9.98 9.95
N ARG A 155 5.57 -8.84 9.58
CA ARG A 155 6.18 -7.86 10.49
C ARG A 155 6.03 -6.44 9.92
N PRO A 156 6.17 -5.38 10.74
CA PRO A 156 6.12 -4.01 10.26
C PRO A 156 7.15 -3.74 9.17
N LEU A 157 6.83 -2.83 8.24
CA LEU A 157 7.79 -2.33 7.27
C LEU A 157 8.80 -1.41 7.98
N GLU A 158 10.08 -1.74 7.90
CA GLU A 158 11.16 -0.96 8.53
C GLU A 158 11.67 0.14 7.59
N LYS A 159 12.23 1.23 8.13
CA LYS A 159 12.74 2.33 7.31
C LYS A 159 14.15 2.06 6.80
N GLU A 160 14.94 1.34 7.58
CA GLU A 160 16.37 1.11 7.38
C GLU A 160 16.66 -0.10 6.47
N GLY A 161 15.68 -0.99 6.29
CA GLY A 161 15.84 -2.21 5.48
C GLY A 161 15.57 -1.98 4.00
N LEU A 162 16.49 -2.46 3.14
CA LEU A 162 16.30 -2.45 1.69
C LEU A 162 15.32 -3.53 1.23
N PHE A 163 14.44 -3.18 0.30
CA PHE A 163 13.46 -4.10 -0.26
C PHE A 163 13.97 -4.86 -1.47
N THR A 164 13.53 -6.11 -1.58
CA THR A 164 13.51 -6.89 -2.81
C THR A 164 12.07 -7.37 -3.03
N VAL A 165 11.57 -7.22 -4.26
CA VAL A 165 10.26 -7.71 -4.66
C VAL A 165 10.42 -8.65 -5.84
N SER A 166 9.80 -9.82 -5.80
CA SER A 166 9.84 -10.82 -6.86
C SER A 166 8.44 -11.24 -7.27
N ILE A 167 8.12 -11.21 -8.56
CA ILE A 167 6.82 -11.67 -9.06
C ILE A 167 6.77 -13.20 -9.06
N GLU A 168 5.91 -13.75 -8.21
CA GLU A 168 5.71 -15.20 -8.06
C GLU A 168 4.62 -15.69 -9.01
N GLN A 169 3.54 -14.92 -9.12
CA GLN A 169 2.38 -15.26 -9.94
C GLN A 169 1.91 -14.01 -10.68
N SER A 170 1.47 -14.18 -11.93
CA SER A 170 0.88 -13.09 -12.69
C SER A 170 -0.10 -13.58 -13.74
N ILE A 171 -1.11 -12.75 -14.00
CA ILE A 171 -1.91 -12.79 -15.21
C ILE A 171 -1.45 -11.58 -16.03
N PRO A 172 -0.75 -11.79 -17.16
CA PRO A 172 -0.14 -10.70 -17.93
C PRO A 172 -1.11 -9.57 -18.22
N GLY A 173 -0.73 -8.34 -17.86
CA GLY A 173 -1.54 -7.14 -18.09
C GLY A 173 -2.84 -7.06 -17.28
N ARG A 174 -2.99 -7.86 -16.22
CA ARG A 174 -4.20 -7.85 -15.37
C ARG A 174 -3.92 -7.92 -13.88
N PHE A 175 -3.05 -8.82 -13.43
CA PHE A 175 -2.84 -9.08 -12.01
C PHE A 175 -1.43 -9.61 -11.74
N SER A 176 -0.92 -9.32 -10.55
CA SER A 176 0.30 -9.94 -10.03
C SER A 176 0.24 -10.16 -8.52
N ALA A 177 0.94 -11.19 -8.07
CA ALA A 177 1.29 -11.41 -6.68
C ALA A 177 2.81 -11.56 -6.59
N SER A 178 3.42 -10.75 -5.74
CA SER A 178 4.86 -10.67 -5.57
C SER A 178 5.24 -10.92 -4.12
N SER A 179 6.29 -11.72 -3.90
CA SER A 179 6.92 -11.87 -2.61
C SER A 179 7.71 -10.60 -2.27
N ILE A 180 7.76 -10.28 -0.98
CA ILE A 180 8.50 -9.15 -0.43
C ILE A 180 9.56 -9.70 0.51
N THR A 181 10.77 -9.21 0.33
CA THR A 181 11.90 -9.45 1.22
C THR A 181 12.43 -8.09 1.68
N GLN A 182 12.76 -7.96 2.96
CA GLN A 182 13.42 -6.77 3.51
C GLN A 182 14.65 -7.19 4.32
N ALA A 183 15.82 -6.62 3.98
CA ALA A 183 17.11 -7.00 4.54
C ALA A 183 17.38 -8.52 4.47
N GLY A 184 17.03 -9.14 3.33
CA GLY A 184 17.24 -10.57 3.08
C GLY A 184 16.20 -11.52 3.67
N ASN A 185 15.30 -11.04 4.54
CA ASN A 185 14.25 -11.87 5.14
C ASN A 185 12.92 -11.68 4.42
N HIS A 186 12.22 -12.79 4.10
CA HIS A 186 10.85 -12.72 3.60
C HIS A 186 9.95 -12.04 4.63
N ILE A 187 9.07 -11.15 4.18
CA ILE A 187 8.15 -10.40 5.06
C ILE A 187 6.70 -10.44 4.63
N GLY A 188 6.37 -11.08 3.50
CA GLY A 188 5.00 -11.24 3.02
C GLY A 188 4.85 -11.00 1.52
N PHE A 189 3.67 -10.52 1.11
CA PHE A 189 3.26 -10.40 -0.29
C PHE A 189 2.59 -9.07 -0.59
N ILE A 190 2.87 -8.55 -1.79
CA ILE A 190 2.16 -7.41 -2.37
C ILE A 190 1.47 -7.85 -3.66
N ARG A 191 0.25 -7.35 -3.88
CA ARG A 191 -0.53 -7.64 -5.08
C ARG A 191 -0.94 -6.38 -5.78
N PHE A 192 -0.88 -6.44 -7.10
CA PHE A 192 -1.35 -5.40 -7.99
C PHE A 192 -2.41 -5.94 -8.94
N SER A 193 -3.32 -5.06 -9.33
CA SER A 193 -4.25 -5.30 -10.43
C SER A 193 -4.14 -4.14 -11.41
N VAL A 194 -4.54 -4.37 -12.65
CA VAL A 194 -4.88 -3.27 -13.55
C VAL A 194 -6.25 -2.75 -13.16
N GLY A 195 -6.34 -1.45 -12.89
CA GLY A 195 -7.56 -0.75 -12.48
C GLY A 195 -7.77 0.53 -13.26
N GLN A 196 -9.02 1.00 -13.28
CA GLN A 196 -9.42 2.29 -13.85
C GLN A 196 -10.05 3.11 -12.72
N SER A 197 -9.44 4.26 -12.43
CA SER A 197 -9.88 5.20 -11.38
C SER A 197 -10.75 6.30 -11.95
#